data_AF-A0A376LLS7-F1
#
_entry.id   AF-A0A376LLS7-F1
#
_cell.length_a   1.000
_cell.length_b   1.000
_cell.length_c   1.000
_cell.angle_alpha   90.00
_cell.angle_beta   90.00
_cell.angle_gamma   90.00
#
_symmetry.space_group_name_H-M   'P 1'
#
loop_
_entity.id
_entity.type
_entity.pdbx_description
1 polymer ?
#
loop_
_entity_poly.entity_id
_entity_poly.type
_entity_poly.pdbx_seq_one_letter_code
_entity_poly.pdbx_strand_id
1 'polypeptide(L)'
;MVRAASKVAERYGVQALVTGEALGQVSSQTLTNLRLIDNVSDTLILRPLISYDKEHIINLARQIGTEDFARTMPEYCGVIFQKPDGESG
;
A
#
# COMPACT_ATOMS: atom_id res chain seq x y z
N MET A 1 3.77 -5.02 6.91
CA MET A 1 2.68 -4.17 7.42
C MET A 1 1.39 -4.95 7.62
N VAL A 2 0.89 -5.64 6.58
CA VAL A 2 -0.39 -6.38 6.64
C VAL A 2 -0.50 -7.34 7.83
N ARG A 3 0.48 -8.21 8.10
CA ARG A 3 0.49 -9.08 9.30
C ARG A 3 0.24 -8.34 10.62
N ALA A 4 0.80 -7.14 10.78
CA ALA A 4 0.62 -6.34 11.99
C ALA A 4 -0.79 -5.73 12.02
N ALA A 5 -1.27 -5.23 10.87
CA ALA A 5 -2.63 -4.74 10.73
C ALA A 5 -3.68 -5.84 11.01
N SER A 6 -3.45 -7.09 10.58
CA SER A 6 -4.35 -8.23 10.86
C SER A 6 -4.45 -8.52 12.36
N LYS A 7 -3.34 -8.48 13.10
CA LYS A 7 -3.36 -8.61 14.57
C LYS A 7 -4.14 -7.50 15.26
N VAL A 8 -4.06 -6.28 14.72
CA VAL A 8 -4.86 -5.16 15.20
C VAL A 8 -6.34 -5.38 14.86
N ALA A 9 -6.65 -5.83 13.65
CA ALA A 9 -8.00 -6.11 13.22
C ALA A 9 -8.66 -7.19 14.10
N GLU A 10 -7.95 -8.28 14.37
CA GLU A 10 -8.39 -9.34 15.29
C GLU A 10 -8.69 -8.79 16.69
N ARG A 11 -7.77 -7.98 17.25
CA ARG A 11 -7.92 -7.39 18.59
C ARG A 11 -9.18 -6.54 18.73
N TYR A 12 -9.56 -5.82 17.69
CA TYR A 12 -10.69 -4.88 17.71
C TYR A 12 -11.94 -5.42 17.01
N GLY A 13 -11.95 -6.68 16.59
CA GLY A 13 -13.08 -7.27 15.86
C GLY A 13 -13.37 -6.60 14.50
N VAL A 14 -12.34 -6.05 13.85
CA VAL A 14 -12.45 -5.41 12.54
C VAL A 14 -12.52 -6.48 11.46
N GLN A 15 -13.51 -6.37 10.57
CA GLN A 15 -13.79 -7.39 9.57
C GLN A 15 -12.95 -7.26 8.29
N ALA A 16 -12.39 -6.08 8.01
CA ALA A 16 -11.62 -5.83 6.81
C ALA A 16 -10.55 -4.75 7.01
N LEU A 17 -9.45 -4.89 6.26
CA LEU A 17 -8.43 -3.87 6.06
C LEU A 17 -8.70 -3.16 4.73
N VAL A 18 -8.43 -1.85 4.65
CA VAL A 18 -8.54 -1.08 3.41
C VAL A 18 -7.16 -0.56 3.04
N THR A 19 -6.74 -0.77 1.79
CA THR A 19 -5.47 -0.23 1.26
C THR A 19 -5.72 0.64 0.03
N GLY A 20 -4.82 1.59 -0.21
CA GLY A 20 -4.83 2.44 -1.41
C GLY A 20 -4.04 1.85 -2.59
N GLU A 21 -3.86 0.53 -2.65
CA GLU A 21 -3.10 -0.13 -3.73
C GLU A 21 -3.86 -0.07 -5.06
N ALA A 22 -3.13 0.18 -6.14
CA ALA A 22 -3.61 0.22 -7.52
C ALA A 22 -2.76 -0.71 -8.40
N LEU A 23 -3.38 -1.55 -9.22
CA LEU A 23 -2.66 -2.57 -9.98
C LEU A 23 -1.74 -1.93 -11.02
N GLY A 24 -0.45 -2.27 -10.96
CA GLY A 24 0.55 -1.82 -11.95
C GLY A 24 1.01 -0.38 -11.80
N GLN A 25 0.63 0.33 -10.74
CA GLN A 25 1.02 1.73 -10.52
C GLN A 25 2.51 1.89 -10.16
N VAL A 26 3.06 0.95 -9.38
CA VAL A 26 4.48 0.88 -9.00
C VAL A 26 4.96 -0.56 -9.07
N SER A 27 6.28 -0.77 -9.10
CA SER A 27 6.89 -2.12 -9.24
C SER A 27 6.47 -3.10 -8.14
N SER A 28 6.14 -2.60 -6.94
CA SER A 28 5.66 -3.42 -5.83
C SER A 28 4.20 -3.84 -5.97
N GLN A 29 3.39 -3.19 -6.81
CA GLN A 29 1.94 -3.42 -6.95
C GLN A 29 1.59 -4.25 -8.19
N THR A 30 2.32 -5.35 -8.39
CA THR A 30 1.98 -6.37 -9.40
C THR A 30 0.95 -7.36 -8.83
N LEU A 31 0.19 -8.04 -9.71
CA LEU A 31 -0.77 -9.06 -9.28
C LEU A 31 -0.13 -10.15 -8.41
N THR A 32 1.09 -10.57 -8.78
CA THR A 32 1.89 -11.54 -8.02
C THR A 32 2.20 -11.04 -6.61
N ASN A 33 2.66 -9.80 -6.48
CA ASN A 33 3.01 -9.24 -5.18
C ASN A 33 1.76 -9.04 -4.31
N LEU A 34 0.66 -8.55 -4.88
CA LEU A 34 -0.60 -8.39 -4.16
C LEU A 34 -1.12 -9.73 -3.62
N ARG A 35 -1.04 -10.81 -4.42
CA ARG A 35 -1.37 -12.16 -3.98
C ARG A 35 -0.48 -12.62 -2.82
N LEU A 36 0.82 -12.34 -2.86
CA LEU A 36 1.74 -12.69 -1.77
C LEU A 36 1.42 -11.91 -0.49
N ILE A 37 0.97 -10.65 -0.60
CA ILE A 37 0.52 -9.83 0.52
C ILE A 37 -0.78 -10.36 1.13
N ASP A 38 -1.72 -10.81 0.30
CA ASP A 38 -2.98 -11.40 0.79
C ASP A 38 -2.74 -12.69 1.60
N ASN A 39 -1.81 -13.53 1.15
CA ASN A 39 -1.49 -14.80 1.82
C ASN A 39 -0.91 -14.65 3.24
N VAL A 40 -0.57 -13.43 3.68
CA VAL A 40 -0.04 -13.20 5.04
C VAL A 40 -1.09 -12.72 6.04
N SER A 41 -2.36 -12.69 5.66
CA SER A 41 -3.47 -12.23 6.50
C SER A 41 -4.77 -12.98 6.17
N ASP A 42 -5.45 -13.48 7.20
CA ASP A 42 -6.81 -14.01 7.06
C ASP A 42 -7.89 -12.90 7.07
N THR A 43 -7.52 -11.66 7.42
CA THR A 43 -8.41 -10.50 7.33
C THR A 43 -8.61 -10.09 5.88
N LEU A 44 -9.88 -9.90 5.47
CA LEU A 44 -10.26 -9.42 4.14
C LEU A 44 -9.58 -8.08 3.83
N ILE A 45 -8.91 -7.98 2.68
CA ILE A 45 -8.28 -6.72 2.22
C ILE A 45 -9.09 -6.14 1.06
N LEU A 46 -9.65 -4.95 1.28
CA LEU A 46 -10.38 -4.18 0.28
C LEU A 46 -9.43 -3.19 -0.41
N ARG A 47 -9.49 -3.16 -1.75
CA ARG A 47 -8.64 -2.31 -2.59
C ARG A 47 -9.49 -1.46 -3.53
N PRO A 48 -10.09 -0.35 -3.05
CA PRO A 48 -11.02 0.45 -3.84
C PRO A 48 -10.39 1.05 -5.10
N LEU A 49 -9.08 1.25 -5.11
CA LEU A 49 -8.33 1.88 -6.19
C LEU A 49 -7.67 0.86 -7.13
N ILE A 50 -7.96 -0.45 -6.99
CA ILE A 50 -7.22 -1.52 -7.68
C ILE A 50 -7.19 -1.36 -9.21
N SER A 51 -8.24 -0.80 -9.80
CA SER A 51 -8.40 -0.59 -11.24
C SER A 51 -8.20 0.86 -11.69
N TYR A 52 -7.86 1.77 -10.78
CA TYR A 52 -7.74 3.19 -11.10
C TYR A 52 -6.33 3.50 -11.59
N ASP A 53 -6.24 4.35 -12.61
CA ASP A 53 -4.96 4.95 -12.99
C ASP A 53 -4.57 6.13 -12.07
N LYS A 54 -3.35 6.63 -12.25
CA LYS A 54 -2.79 7.72 -11.45
C LYS A 54 -3.63 9.00 -11.53
N GLU A 55 -4.08 9.38 -12.72
CA GLU A 55 -4.79 10.65 -12.91
C GLU A 55 -6.17 10.58 -12.25
N HIS A 56 -6.86 9.44 -12.35
CA HIS A 56 -8.11 9.22 -11.62
C HIS A 56 -7.92 9.32 -10.11
N ILE A 57 -6.87 8.72 -9.55
CA ILE A 57 -6.60 8.79 -8.10
C ILE A 57 -6.31 10.24 -7.68
N ILE A 58 -5.49 10.98 -8.43
CA ILE A 58 -5.16 12.37 -8.12
C ILE A 58 -6.42 13.26 -8.22
N ASN A 59 -7.24 13.07 -9.25
CA ASN A 59 -8.49 13.82 -9.40
C ASN A 59 -9.49 13.50 -8.28
N LEU A 60 -9.57 12.24 -7.86
CA LEU A 60 -10.36 11.86 -6.69
C LEU A 60 -9.83 12.55 -5.43
N ALA A 61 -8.51 12.56 -5.22
CA ALA A 61 -7.88 13.24 -4.08
C ALA A 61 -8.17 14.75 -4.07
N ARG A 62 -8.16 15.41 -5.23
CA ARG A 62 -8.61 16.80 -5.39
C ARG A 62 -10.07 16.97 -4.99
N GLN A 63 -10.93 16.13 -5.52
CA GLN A 63 -12.37 16.19 -5.31
C GLN A 63 -12.74 16.03 -3.82
N ILE A 64 -12.03 15.17 -3.08
CA ILE A 64 -12.27 14.94 -1.65
C ILE A 64 -11.41 15.83 -0.73
N GLY A 65 -10.62 16.74 -1.30
CA GLY A 65 -9.81 17.70 -0.54
C GLY A 65 -8.57 17.10 0.15
N THR A 66 -8.06 15.96 -0.33
CA THR A 66 -6.87 15.29 0.25
C THR A 66 -5.57 15.52 -0.51
N GLU A 67 -5.62 16.12 -1.71
CA GLU A 67 -4.42 16.37 -2.53
C GLU A 67 -3.35 17.17 -1.78
N ASP A 68 -3.72 18.25 -1.10
CA ASP A 68 -2.78 19.13 -0.41
C ASP A 68 -2.06 18.42 0.74
N PHE A 69 -2.78 17.59 1.50
CA PHE A 69 -2.20 16.77 2.55
C PHE A 69 -1.23 15.74 1.97
N ALA A 70 -1.61 15.05 0.89
CA ALA A 70 -0.76 14.07 0.24
C ALA A 70 0.52 14.70 -0.33
N ARG A 71 0.43 15.91 -0.89
CA ARG A 71 1.56 16.64 -1.48
C ARG A 71 2.63 17.07 -0.46
N THR A 72 2.22 17.31 0.78
CA THR A 72 3.14 17.72 1.86
C THR A 72 3.76 16.54 2.60
N MET A 73 3.37 15.31 2.28
CA MET A 73 3.82 14.11 2.99
C MET A 73 5.28 13.79 2.62
N PRO A 74 6.20 13.68 3.60
CA PRO A 74 7.59 13.33 3.31
C PRO A 74 7.69 11.91 2.75
N GLU A 75 8.40 11.74 1.63
CA GLU A 75 8.68 10.43 1.08
C GLU A 75 9.75 9.71 1.89
N TYR A 76 9.38 8.60 2.53
CA TYR A 76 10.33 7.69 3.18
C TYR A 76 10.64 6.50 2.27
N CYS A 77 11.23 6.78 1.12
CA CYS A 77 11.60 5.74 0.14
C CYS A 77 12.82 4.90 0.59
N GLY A 78 13.59 5.39 1.57
CA GLY A 78 14.93 4.85 1.91
C GLY A 78 15.05 3.91 3.11
N VAL A 79 13.98 3.61 3.85
CA VAL A 79 14.13 2.86 5.13
C VAL A 79 14.35 1.35 4.93
N ILE A 80 14.29 0.84 3.70
CA ILE A 80 14.31 -0.61 3.39
C ILE A 80 15.45 -1.01 2.43
N PHE A 81 16.18 -0.06 1.83
CA PHE A 81 17.33 -0.36 0.97
C PHE A 81 18.63 -0.39 1.79
N GLN A 82 18.89 -1.47 2.52
CA GLN A 82 20.27 -1.88 2.76
C GLN A 82 20.76 -2.55 1.47
N LYS A 83 21.87 -2.04 0.90
CA LYS A 83 22.62 -2.77 -0.13
C LYS A 83 22.85 -4.21 0.35
N PRO A 84 22.70 -5.24 -0.50
CA PRO A 84 23.21 -6.56 -0.17
C PRO A 84 24.72 -6.44 0.02
N ASP A 85 25.25 -7.03 1.10
CA ASP A 85 26.69 -7.16 1.31
C ASP A 85 27.30 -7.94 0.13
N GLY A 86 27.99 -7.23 -0.76
CA GLY A 86 28.55 -7.80 -1.96
C GLY A 86 29.05 -6.73 -2.90
N GLU A 87 30.11 -6.03 -2.49
CA GLU A 87 31.25 -5.59 -3.30
C GLU A 87 32.02 -4.51 -2.53
N SER A 88 33.03 -4.97 -1.79
CA SER A 88 34.12 -4.13 -1.30
C SER A 88 35.05 -3.85 -2.47
N GLY A 89 34.98 -2.64 -3.00
CA GLY A 89 36.07 -1.99 -3.72
C GLY A 89 36.76 -1.01 -2.80
#